data_AF-A0A8E2EW17-F1
#
_entry.id   AF-A0A8E2EW17-F1
#
_cell.length_a   1.000
_cell.length_b   1.000
_cell.length_c   1.000
_cell.angle_alpha   90.00
_cell.angle_beta   90.00
_cell.angle_gamma   90.00
#
_symmetry.space_group_name_H-M   'P 1'
#
loop_
_entity.id
_entity.type
_entity.pdbx_description
1 polymer ?
#
loop_
_entity_poly.entity_id
_entity_poly.type
_entity_poly.pdbx_seq_one_letter_code
_entity_poly.pdbx_strand_id
1 'polypeptide(L)'
;MTPPSFLRPTATSLAKRSSQARRGSSGDDAASSAGSPATSIRGGGIHSTLPFRVNTSNRASGRFRAASQGSVSSQNSRRSSSSSHALNSPNWCSATLEESSDTTSAPSSPTLTSRRIRHKERHQSSKSLINPAHGDVCYFGKLPPELRVMIYNLVLDKQRPLPICSSRRLPQNGPKVWPALLRVCRAIRHEFSYEFYSKTPFVADIDNNDFRAVMSWVERLPPTSRSHLQYNNGLVLTFQINEKDHYWFPEGNYASWSETRYFGNIYEVPDAIRPYFIFIIRLSKWFLWCGARDEMQQHIPWKYQARVQHWWYWGDKLRHDDFIRIFRWTLGIYLQPTMKYVHLRKDQKRLIVDEAFSLLRSLEDLHDQNGVEPFQIKYARLRRWLADV
;
A
#
# COMPACT_ATOMS: atom_id res chain seq x y z
N MET A 1 36.30 -36.75 -28.38
CA MET A 1 35.80 -36.10 -27.15
C MET A 1 34.31 -36.33 -27.06
N THR A 2 33.93 -37.30 -26.23
CA THR A 2 32.56 -37.80 -26.02
C THR A 2 31.83 -36.94 -24.98
N PRO A 3 30.54 -36.60 -25.18
CA PRO A 3 29.75 -35.88 -24.19
C PRO A 3 29.18 -36.84 -23.12
N PRO A 4 28.99 -36.39 -21.86
CA PRO A 4 28.50 -37.24 -20.80
C PRO A 4 26.97 -37.39 -20.84
N SER A 5 26.54 -38.65 -20.77
CA SER A 5 25.15 -39.12 -20.70
C SER A 5 24.57 -38.88 -19.30
N PHE A 6 23.48 -38.10 -19.20
CA PHE A 6 22.70 -38.00 -17.96
C PHE A 6 21.57 -39.05 -17.95
N LEU A 7 21.50 -39.74 -16.81
CA LEU A 7 20.60 -40.85 -16.50
C LEU A 7 19.13 -40.40 -16.39
N ARG A 8 18.23 -41.20 -16.98
CA ARG A 8 16.78 -41.17 -16.79
C ARG A 8 16.40 -41.61 -15.37
N PRO A 9 15.34 -41.05 -14.75
CA PRO A 9 14.65 -41.69 -13.64
C PRO A 9 13.60 -42.68 -14.15
N THR A 10 13.66 -43.92 -13.66
CA THR A 10 12.64 -44.96 -13.79
C THR A 10 11.47 -44.70 -12.85
N ALA A 11 10.26 -44.93 -13.36
CA ALA A 11 9.01 -44.85 -12.63
C ALA A 11 8.62 -46.20 -11.99
N THR A 12 7.86 -46.08 -10.90
CA THR A 12 6.83 -46.98 -10.34
C THR A 12 7.18 -48.41 -9.91
N SER A 13 6.91 -48.71 -8.62
CA SER A 13 6.20 -49.95 -8.28
C SER A 13 5.22 -49.74 -7.14
N LEU A 14 4.00 -50.23 -7.38
CA LEU A 14 2.86 -50.39 -6.48
C LEU A 14 3.20 -51.44 -5.40
N ALA A 15 2.77 -51.19 -4.15
CA ALA A 15 2.51 -52.28 -3.21
C ALA A 15 1.24 -52.00 -2.39
N LYS A 16 0.18 -52.74 -2.72
CA LYS A 16 -0.99 -53.01 -1.87
C LYS A 16 -0.53 -53.69 -0.58
N ARG A 17 -1.08 -53.30 0.57
CA ARG A 17 -1.37 -54.25 1.64
C ARG A 17 -2.55 -53.80 2.50
N SER A 18 -3.60 -54.59 2.38
CA SER A 18 -4.76 -54.70 3.26
C SER A 18 -4.39 -55.43 4.54
N SER A 19 -4.90 -54.97 5.69
CA SER A 19 -5.21 -55.86 6.81
C SER A 19 -6.28 -55.24 7.69
N GLN A 20 -7.30 -56.06 7.89
CA GLN A 20 -8.57 -55.83 8.57
C GLN A 20 -8.47 -56.34 10.02
N ALA A 21 -9.40 -55.87 10.86
CA ALA A 21 -9.89 -56.46 12.12
C ALA A 21 -9.13 -56.16 13.44
N ARG A 22 -9.82 -55.48 14.36
CA ARG A 22 -10.39 -56.14 15.56
C ARG A 22 -11.45 -55.29 16.26
N ARG A 23 -12.45 -56.01 16.79
CA ARG A 23 -13.64 -55.60 17.56
C ARG A 23 -13.33 -55.42 19.05
N GLY A 24 -14.18 -54.65 19.72
CA GLY A 24 -14.52 -54.64 21.16
C GLY A 24 -15.25 -53.33 21.46
N SER A 25 -16.58 -53.25 21.66
CA SER A 25 -17.41 -53.73 22.80
C SER A 25 -16.78 -53.33 24.13
N SER A 26 -17.41 -52.70 25.11
CA SER A 26 -18.77 -52.24 25.42
C SER A 26 -18.63 -51.52 26.76
N GLY A 27 -19.48 -50.55 27.10
CA GLY A 27 -19.44 -49.94 28.43
C GLY A 27 -20.42 -48.78 28.54
N ASP A 28 -21.64 -49.13 28.94
CA ASP A 28 -22.67 -48.22 29.43
C ASP A 28 -22.16 -47.40 30.63
N ASP A 29 -22.63 -46.16 30.78
CA ASP A 29 -23.23 -45.72 32.04
C ASP A 29 -24.03 -44.43 31.84
N ALA A 30 -25.25 -44.49 32.36
CA ALA A 30 -26.26 -43.47 32.38
C ALA A 30 -26.16 -42.62 33.65
N ALA A 31 -26.46 -41.32 33.55
CA ALA A 31 -27.28 -40.57 34.53
C ALA A 31 -27.51 -39.13 34.07
N SER A 32 -28.80 -38.77 33.92
CA SER A 32 -29.52 -37.67 34.61
C SER A 32 -28.82 -36.31 34.78
N SER A 33 -29.43 -35.12 34.67
CA SER A 33 -30.79 -34.61 34.43
C SER A 33 -30.73 -33.09 34.68
N ALA A 34 -31.82 -32.36 34.39
CA ALA A 34 -32.08 -30.93 34.62
C ALA A 34 -31.63 -30.01 33.46
N GLY A 35 -32.51 -29.32 32.72
CA GLY A 35 -33.85 -28.83 33.07
C GLY A 35 -33.76 -27.37 33.44
N SER A 36 -33.98 -26.46 32.48
CA SER A 36 -34.35 -25.07 32.76
C SER A 36 -35.12 -24.44 31.59
N PRO A 37 -36.08 -23.55 31.87
CA PRO A 37 -37.25 -23.35 31.02
C PRO A 37 -37.11 -22.14 30.10
N ALA A 38 -37.76 -22.24 28.94
CA ALA A 38 -37.95 -21.16 28.00
C ALA A 38 -39.05 -20.21 28.51
N THR A 39 -38.67 -18.97 28.84
CA THR A 39 -39.60 -17.89 29.14
C THR A 39 -40.02 -17.21 27.83
N SER A 40 -41.22 -17.53 27.39
CA SER A 40 -41.97 -16.79 26.37
C SER A 40 -42.46 -15.47 26.97
N ILE A 41 -41.99 -14.33 26.44
CA ILE A 41 -42.62 -13.03 26.67
C ILE A 41 -43.11 -12.47 25.33
N ARG A 42 -44.44 -12.41 25.22
CA ARG A 42 -45.21 -11.61 24.27
C ARG A 42 -45.06 -10.12 24.61
N GLY A 43 -44.82 -9.31 23.57
CA GLY A 43 -45.14 -7.88 23.51
C GLY A 43 -45.06 -7.48 22.03
N GLY A 44 -46.16 -7.18 21.33
CA GLY A 44 -46.79 -5.85 21.36
C GLY A 44 -45.77 -4.83 20.82
N GLY A 45 -45.66 -4.51 19.54
CA GLY A 45 -46.70 -4.18 18.58
C GLY A 45 -46.80 -2.65 18.48
N ILE A 46 -46.00 -2.01 17.63
CA ILE A 46 -46.32 -0.70 17.01
C ILE A 46 -45.67 -0.63 15.63
N HIS A 47 -46.53 -0.58 14.61
CA HIS A 47 -46.23 -0.27 13.22
C HIS A 47 -45.70 1.17 13.08
N SER A 48 -44.59 1.36 12.38
CA SER A 48 -44.28 2.61 11.68
C SER A 48 -43.62 2.32 10.33
N THR A 49 -44.47 2.03 9.35
CA THR A 49 -44.11 1.95 7.93
C THR A 49 -43.96 3.37 7.36
N LEU A 50 -42.72 3.80 7.14
CA LEU A 50 -42.39 4.91 6.25
C LEU A 50 -42.01 4.33 4.87
N PRO A 51 -42.63 4.78 3.76
CA PRO A 51 -42.26 4.28 2.44
C PRO A 51 -40.98 4.97 1.94
N PHE A 52 -39.88 4.21 1.88
CA PHE A 52 -38.70 4.58 1.11
C PHE A 52 -39.02 4.37 -0.38
N ARG A 53 -39.37 5.47 -1.06
CA ARG A 53 -39.59 5.52 -2.50
C ARG A 53 -38.22 5.55 -3.20
N VAL A 54 -37.73 4.39 -3.62
CA VAL A 54 -36.56 4.28 -4.51
C VAL A 54 -37.00 4.67 -5.91
N ASN A 55 -36.61 5.87 -6.33
CA ASN A 55 -36.87 6.40 -7.66
C ASN A 55 -35.68 6.05 -8.57
N THR A 56 -35.70 4.86 -9.16
CA THR A 56 -34.75 4.45 -10.21
C THR A 56 -35.29 4.89 -11.58
N SER A 57 -35.12 6.17 -11.91
CA SER A 57 -35.28 6.61 -13.30
C SER A 57 -33.98 6.39 -14.05
N ASN A 58 -33.93 5.30 -14.81
CA ASN A 58 -33.10 5.17 -15.99
C ASN A 58 -33.35 6.38 -16.91
N ARG A 59 -32.31 7.16 -17.20
CA ARG A 59 -32.30 7.99 -18.39
C ARG A 59 -30.96 7.89 -19.10
N ALA A 60 -31.02 7.15 -20.19
CA ALA A 60 -30.02 7.06 -21.23
C ALA A 60 -29.82 8.40 -21.95
N SER A 61 -28.71 8.44 -22.69
CA SER A 61 -28.50 9.26 -23.89
C SER A 61 -28.00 10.69 -23.67
N GLY A 62 -26.71 10.90 -23.95
CA GLY A 62 -26.08 12.22 -23.93
C GLY A 62 -24.76 12.31 -24.67
N ARG A 63 -24.80 12.09 -25.99
CA ARG A 63 -23.95 12.71 -27.04
C ARG A 63 -22.43 12.82 -26.77
N PHE A 64 -21.68 11.92 -27.40
CA PHE A 64 -20.32 12.21 -27.87
C PHE A 64 -20.38 13.35 -28.90
N ARG A 65 -19.79 14.51 -28.58
CA ARG A 65 -19.40 15.52 -29.56
C ARG A 65 -17.95 15.29 -29.92
N ALA A 66 -17.72 14.98 -31.20
CA ALA A 66 -16.41 15.02 -31.83
C ALA A 66 -15.85 16.44 -31.75
N ALA A 67 -14.67 16.59 -31.17
CA ALA A 67 -13.91 17.83 -31.25
C ALA A 67 -13.09 17.80 -32.54
N SER A 68 -13.39 18.78 -33.39
CA SER A 68 -12.75 19.10 -34.65
C SER A 68 -11.27 19.47 -34.48
N GLN A 69 -10.50 19.03 -35.46
CA GLN A 69 -9.15 19.50 -35.76
C GLN A 69 -9.15 21.01 -36.03
N GLY A 70 -8.19 21.73 -35.44
CA GLY A 70 -7.81 23.10 -35.76
C GLY A 70 -6.36 23.25 -35.32
N SER A 71 -5.42 23.25 -36.25
CA SER A 71 -4.91 24.43 -36.95
C SER A 71 -3.64 24.94 -36.29
N VAL A 72 -2.55 24.70 -37.02
CA VAL A 72 -1.19 25.19 -36.83
C VAL A 72 -1.18 26.72 -36.82
N SER A 73 -0.50 27.32 -35.84
CA SER A 73 0.04 28.67 -35.99
C SER A 73 1.36 28.81 -35.23
N SER A 74 2.44 28.77 -36.00
CA SER A 74 3.78 29.20 -35.64
C SER A 74 3.79 30.65 -35.16
N GLN A 75 4.43 30.93 -34.02
CA GLN A 75 5.14 32.20 -33.83
C GLN A 75 6.44 31.96 -33.05
N ASN A 76 7.53 32.14 -33.79
CA ASN A 76 8.87 32.41 -33.29
C ASN A 76 8.86 33.65 -32.39
N SER A 77 9.58 33.60 -31.27
CA SER A 77 10.23 34.82 -30.77
C SER A 77 11.56 34.51 -30.12
N ARG A 78 12.58 35.15 -30.67
CA ARG A 78 14.00 35.15 -30.27
C ARG A 78 14.20 36.14 -29.11
N ARG A 79 15.05 35.79 -28.15
CA ARG A 79 15.95 36.70 -27.39
C ARG A 79 16.96 35.83 -26.63
N SER A 80 18.20 35.72 -27.09
CA SER A 80 19.36 36.57 -26.74
C SER A 80 19.65 36.52 -25.23
N SER A 81 20.48 35.59 -24.73
CA SER A 81 21.95 35.63 -24.61
C SER A 81 22.51 36.85 -23.87
N SER A 82 22.96 36.62 -22.62
CA SER A 82 24.00 37.39 -21.96
C SER A 82 24.84 36.45 -21.09
N SER A 83 26.05 36.19 -21.57
CA SER A 83 27.17 35.54 -20.90
C SER A 83 27.84 36.51 -19.93
N SER A 84 28.35 36.01 -18.81
CA SER A 84 29.52 36.60 -18.17
C SER A 84 30.34 35.50 -17.51
N HIS A 85 31.50 35.26 -18.13
CA HIS A 85 32.64 34.54 -17.60
C HIS A 85 33.17 35.20 -16.32
N ALA A 86 33.63 34.38 -15.37
CA ALA A 86 34.82 34.68 -14.59
C ALA A 86 35.58 33.37 -14.37
N LEU A 87 36.85 33.41 -14.78
CA LEU A 87 37.86 32.37 -14.83
C LEU A 87 38.81 32.49 -13.62
N ASN A 88 39.48 31.37 -13.32
CA ASN A 88 40.79 31.24 -12.65
C ASN A 88 40.81 31.43 -11.11
N SER A 89 41.49 30.62 -10.31
CA SER A 89 42.62 29.71 -10.55
C SER A 89 42.81 28.71 -9.37
N PRO A 90 43.79 27.78 -9.42
CA PRO A 90 43.77 26.48 -8.74
C PRO A 90 44.50 26.47 -7.39
N ASN A 91 44.29 25.43 -6.58
CA ASN A 91 45.37 24.93 -5.74
C ASN A 91 45.31 23.41 -5.54
N TRP A 92 46.47 22.80 -5.73
CA TRP A 92 46.76 21.38 -5.60
C TRP A 92 47.10 21.01 -4.14
N CYS A 93 46.77 19.77 -3.80
CA CYS A 93 47.39 18.88 -2.80
C CYS A 93 47.52 19.35 -1.34
N SER A 94 46.77 18.69 -0.46
CA SER A 94 47.33 18.04 0.72
C SER A 94 46.50 16.80 1.06
N ALA A 95 47.16 15.64 1.05
CA ALA A 95 46.66 14.40 1.59
C ALA A 95 46.86 14.43 3.10
N THR A 96 45.78 14.27 3.86
CA THR A 96 45.86 13.97 5.29
C THR A 96 44.88 12.83 5.56
N LEU A 97 45.43 11.71 6.00
CA LEU A 97 44.71 10.61 6.63
C LEU A 97 44.11 11.13 7.94
N GLU A 98 42.77 11.20 8.03
CA GLU A 98 42.07 11.30 9.31
C GLU A 98 40.89 10.32 9.35
N GLU A 99 41.13 9.25 10.09
CA GLU A 99 40.29 8.66 11.13
C GLU A 99 38.75 8.75 10.95
N SER A 100 38.18 7.60 10.63
CA SER A 100 36.74 7.32 10.59
C SER A 100 36.10 7.54 11.95
N SER A 101 35.50 8.72 12.14
CA SER A 101 34.52 8.96 13.20
C SER A 101 33.12 8.74 12.62
N ASP A 102 32.48 7.65 13.06
CA ASP A 102 31.05 7.39 12.88
C ASP A 102 30.25 8.53 13.50
N THR A 103 29.93 9.52 12.67
CA THR A 103 28.97 10.57 13.02
C THR A 103 27.61 10.08 12.60
N THR A 104 26.88 9.56 13.58
CA THR A 104 25.44 9.30 13.53
C THR A 104 24.74 10.59 13.12
N SER A 105 24.55 10.78 11.82
CA SER A 105 23.92 11.98 11.26
C SER A 105 22.52 12.11 11.85
N ALA A 106 22.34 13.17 12.63
CA ALA A 106 21.05 13.50 13.24
C ALA A 106 19.99 13.66 12.12
N PRO A 107 18.77 13.15 12.33
CA PRO A 107 17.72 13.23 11.32
C PRO A 107 17.51 14.69 10.91
N SER A 108 17.60 14.93 9.60
CA SER A 108 17.53 16.26 9.00
C SER A 108 16.25 16.95 9.48
N SER A 109 16.40 18.04 10.23
CA SER A 109 15.26 18.83 10.69
C SER A 109 14.40 19.23 9.51
N PRO A 110 13.05 19.17 9.63
CA PRO A 110 12.16 19.52 8.53
C PRO A 110 12.48 20.92 8.02
N THR A 111 12.66 21.05 6.71
CA THR A 111 13.02 22.30 6.04
C THR A 111 12.13 23.45 6.52
N LEU A 112 12.71 24.63 6.74
CA LEU A 112 12.00 25.84 7.19
C LEU A 112 10.73 26.14 6.35
N THR A 113 10.75 25.77 5.08
CA THR A 113 9.63 25.85 4.14
C THR A 113 8.43 24.99 4.60
N SER A 114 8.66 23.75 5.01
CA SER A 114 7.62 22.85 5.50
C SER A 114 6.98 23.36 6.80
N ARG A 115 7.77 23.93 7.72
CA ARG A 115 7.25 24.58 8.93
C ARG A 115 6.38 25.80 8.59
N ARG A 116 6.81 26.63 7.63
CA ARG A 116 6.05 27.82 7.20
C ARG A 116 4.72 27.47 6.53
N ILE A 117 4.68 26.44 5.69
CA ILE A 117 3.44 25.98 5.04
C ILE A 117 2.43 25.51 6.10
N ARG A 118 2.87 24.66 7.04
CA ARG A 118 2.03 24.20 8.16
C ARG A 118 1.46 25.34 8.98
N HIS A 119 2.28 26.35 9.28
CA HIS A 119 1.83 27.52 10.02
C HIS A 119 0.81 28.32 9.21
N LYS A 120 1.06 28.56 7.92
CA LYS A 120 0.17 29.33 7.05
C LYS A 120 -1.18 28.64 6.83
N GLU A 121 -1.21 27.33 6.63
CA GLU A 121 -2.45 26.56 6.48
C GLU A 121 -3.28 26.56 7.77
N ARG A 122 -2.63 26.36 8.93
CA ARG A 122 -3.29 26.45 10.24
C ARG A 122 -3.86 27.84 10.53
N HIS A 123 -3.16 28.91 10.11
CA HIS A 123 -3.64 30.29 10.32
C HIS A 123 -4.66 30.76 9.28
N GLN A 124 -4.73 30.13 8.13
CA GLN A 124 -5.78 30.44 7.15
C GLN A 124 -7.11 29.79 7.55
N SER A 125 -7.11 28.62 8.18
CA SER A 125 -8.34 27.99 8.68
C SER A 125 -8.90 28.69 9.93
N SER A 126 -8.04 29.33 10.74
CA SER A 126 -8.45 29.97 11.99
C SER A 126 -9.28 31.25 11.81
N LYS A 127 -9.28 31.85 10.62
CA LYS A 127 -10.06 33.08 10.34
C LYS A 127 -11.55 32.82 10.12
N SER A 128 -11.95 31.58 9.83
CA SER A 128 -13.36 31.25 9.68
C SER A 128 -14.01 30.97 11.04
N LEU A 129 -14.92 31.85 11.45
CA LEU A 129 -15.80 31.61 12.59
C LEU A 129 -16.63 30.34 12.35
N ILE A 130 -16.61 29.43 13.32
CA ILE A 130 -17.44 28.22 13.30
C ILE A 130 -18.83 28.62 13.77
N ASN A 131 -19.70 28.89 12.79
CA ASN A 131 -21.08 29.24 13.08
C ASN A 131 -21.92 27.97 13.34
N PRO A 132 -22.77 28.00 14.37
CA PRO A 132 -23.73 26.93 14.66
C PRO A 132 -24.85 26.89 13.59
N ALA A 133 -25.46 25.72 13.41
CA ALA A 133 -26.59 25.57 12.48
C ALA A 133 -27.90 26.22 12.97
N HIS A 134 -28.11 26.33 14.29
CA HIS A 134 -29.40 26.69 14.88
C HIS A 134 -29.34 27.88 15.87
N GLY A 135 -28.39 28.81 15.70
CA GLY A 135 -28.26 29.96 16.61
C GLY A 135 -27.71 29.63 18.00
N ASP A 136 -27.58 28.35 18.35
CA ASP A 136 -26.97 27.88 19.60
C ASP A 136 -25.47 28.16 19.69
N VAL A 137 -24.95 28.43 20.88
CA VAL A 137 -23.51 28.65 21.05
C VAL A 137 -22.71 27.35 20.82
N CYS A 138 -21.88 27.28 19.79
CA CYS A 138 -20.90 26.21 19.62
C CYS A 138 -19.66 26.48 20.49
N TYR A 139 -19.62 25.96 21.72
CA TYR A 139 -18.48 26.13 22.63
C TYR A 139 -17.16 25.62 22.04
N PHE A 140 -17.20 24.51 21.30
CA PHE A 140 -16.02 23.98 20.60
C PHE A 140 -15.48 24.95 19.55
N GLY A 141 -16.39 25.63 18.82
CA GLY A 141 -16.04 26.62 17.82
C GLY A 141 -15.40 27.88 18.39
N LYS A 142 -15.71 28.22 19.66
CA LYS A 142 -15.15 29.37 20.39
C LYS A 142 -13.73 29.13 20.91
N LEU A 143 -13.29 27.87 21.00
CA LEU A 143 -11.93 27.55 21.44
C LEU A 143 -10.90 28.12 20.44
N PRO A 144 -9.72 28.54 20.89
CA PRO A 144 -8.60 28.78 19.99
C PRO A 144 -8.25 27.52 19.19
N PRO A 145 -7.78 27.66 17.92
CA PRO A 145 -7.37 26.52 17.09
C PRO A 145 -6.38 25.59 17.78
N GLU A 146 -5.49 26.13 18.61
CA GLU A 146 -4.49 25.37 19.36
C GLU A 146 -5.15 24.38 20.32
N LEU A 147 -6.16 24.82 21.06
CA LEU A 147 -6.92 23.95 21.97
C LEU A 147 -7.74 22.92 21.20
N ARG A 148 -8.33 23.29 20.05
CA ARG A 148 -9.02 22.32 19.18
C ARG A 148 -8.07 21.23 18.68
N VAL A 149 -6.87 21.61 18.24
CA VAL A 149 -5.82 20.67 17.82
C VAL A 149 -5.38 19.75 18.95
N MET A 150 -5.23 20.26 20.17
CA MET A 150 -4.97 19.41 21.35
C MET A 150 -6.09 18.38 21.55
N ILE A 151 -7.35 18.79 21.45
CA ILE A 151 -8.50 17.88 21.55
C ILE A 151 -8.49 16.85 20.41
N TYR A 152 -8.19 17.25 19.18
CA TYR A 152 -8.05 16.33 18.06
C TYR A 152 -6.98 15.27 18.33
N ASN A 153 -5.81 15.66 18.83
CA ASN A 153 -4.72 14.71 19.15
C ASN A 153 -5.15 13.72 20.23
N LEU A 154 -5.85 14.17 21.28
CA LEU A 154 -6.38 13.26 22.32
C LEU A 154 -7.34 12.20 21.75
N VAL A 155 -8.06 12.52 20.68
CA VAL A 155 -8.94 11.56 19.97
C VAL A 155 -8.11 10.60 19.10
N LEU A 156 -7.09 11.12 18.41
CA LEU A 156 -6.24 10.34 17.51
C LEU A 156 -5.27 9.39 18.25
N ASP A 157 -4.74 9.80 19.40
CA ASP A 157 -3.77 9.00 20.17
C ASP A 157 -4.36 7.67 20.67
N LYS A 158 -5.69 7.63 20.86
CA LYS A 158 -6.42 6.43 21.26
C LYS A 158 -6.81 5.54 20.07
N GLN A 159 -6.54 6.00 18.84
CA GLN A 159 -7.00 5.34 17.64
C GLN A 159 -6.08 4.17 17.27
N ARG A 160 -6.68 2.99 17.09
CA ARG A 160 -5.97 1.84 16.52
C ARG A 160 -5.61 2.11 15.06
N PRO A 161 -4.57 1.44 14.52
CA PRO A 161 -4.26 1.50 13.10
C PRO A 161 -5.50 1.30 12.23
N LEU A 162 -5.73 2.22 11.30
CA LEU A 162 -6.89 2.22 10.44
C LEU A 162 -6.60 1.44 9.14
N PRO A 163 -7.44 0.46 8.79
CA PRO A 163 -7.25 -0.27 7.54
C PRO A 163 -7.57 0.62 6.33
N ILE A 164 -6.63 0.73 5.39
CA ILE A 164 -6.85 1.25 4.04
C ILE A 164 -7.62 0.18 3.28
N CYS A 165 -8.95 0.23 3.40
CA CYS A 165 -9.94 -0.59 2.69
C CYS A 165 -9.37 -1.81 1.93
N SER A 166 -9.09 -2.92 2.62
CA SER A 166 -8.88 -4.19 1.91
C SER A 166 -10.23 -4.66 1.37
N SER A 167 -10.33 -4.57 0.04
CA SER A 167 -11.42 -5.09 -0.77
C SER A 167 -11.65 -6.57 -0.42
N ARG A 168 -12.65 -6.85 0.41
CA ARG A 168 -13.52 -8.06 0.46
C ARG A 168 -14.07 -8.34 1.86
N ARG A 169 -13.50 -7.79 2.93
CA ARG A 169 -13.87 -8.20 4.30
C ARG A 169 -13.93 -7.07 5.33
N LEU A 170 -14.20 -5.83 4.94
CA LEU A 170 -14.60 -4.87 5.96
C LEU A 170 -15.95 -5.35 6.51
N PRO A 171 -16.03 -5.74 7.80
CA PRO A 171 -17.32 -6.08 8.38
C PRO A 171 -18.24 -4.87 8.18
N GLN A 172 -19.51 -5.09 7.84
CA GLN A 172 -20.49 -4.00 7.68
C GLN A 172 -20.52 -3.04 8.90
N ASN A 173 -20.05 -3.52 10.05
CA ASN A 173 -19.96 -2.80 11.33
C ASN A 173 -18.54 -2.33 11.71
N GLY A 174 -17.56 -2.44 10.80
CA GLY A 174 -16.19 -1.96 11.06
C GLY A 174 -16.15 -0.43 11.20
N PRO A 175 -15.16 0.12 11.93
CA PRO A 175 -15.00 1.56 12.05
C PRO A 175 -14.87 2.16 10.64
N LYS A 176 -15.75 3.11 10.32
CA LYS A 176 -15.65 3.85 9.06
C LYS A 176 -14.30 4.55 9.05
N VAL A 177 -13.52 4.36 7.98
CA VAL A 177 -12.20 4.99 7.76
C VAL A 177 -12.27 6.52 7.87
N TRP A 178 -13.46 7.11 7.75
CA TRP A 178 -13.71 8.54 7.80
C TRP A 178 -14.30 8.95 9.17
N PRO A 179 -13.51 9.59 10.06
CA PRO A 179 -14.01 10.07 11.33
C PRO A 179 -15.14 11.09 11.15
N ALA A 180 -16.08 11.12 12.10
CA ALA A 180 -17.18 12.08 12.10
C ALA A 180 -16.69 13.54 12.06
N LEU A 181 -15.53 13.83 12.67
CA LEU A 181 -14.92 15.16 12.70
C LEU A 181 -14.62 15.73 11.29
N LEU A 182 -14.32 14.88 10.30
CA LEU A 182 -14.14 15.34 8.91
C LEU A 182 -15.46 15.82 8.26
N ARG A 183 -16.61 15.58 8.89
CA ARG A 183 -17.94 15.88 8.34
C ARG A 183 -18.65 17.04 9.03
N VAL A 184 -18.09 17.61 10.08
CA VAL A 184 -18.76 18.63 10.91
C VAL A 184 -18.94 19.95 10.17
N CYS A 185 -17.85 20.70 9.95
CA CYS A 185 -17.88 21.95 9.20
C CYS A 185 -16.56 22.13 8.44
N ARG A 186 -16.51 23.12 7.53
CA ARG A 186 -15.31 23.35 6.71
C ARG A 186 -14.07 23.65 7.55
N ALA A 187 -14.18 24.50 8.58
CA ALA A 187 -13.05 24.88 9.43
C ALA A 187 -12.48 23.66 10.19
N ILE A 188 -13.34 22.93 10.91
CA ILE A 188 -12.96 21.71 11.63
C ILE A 188 -12.40 20.66 10.68
N ARG A 189 -13.02 20.47 9.50
CA ARG A 189 -12.52 19.53 8.49
C ARG A 189 -11.09 19.86 8.07
N HIS A 190 -10.78 21.12 7.79
CA HIS A 190 -9.43 21.52 7.38
C HIS A 190 -8.42 21.26 8.50
N GLU A 191 -8.68 21.76 9.71
CA GLU A 191 -7.80 21.57 10.87
C GLU A 191 -7.58 20.08 11.20
N PHE A 192 -8.68 19.33 11.29
CA PHE A 192 -8.64 17.92 11.65
C PHE A 192 -8.03 17.05 10.54
N SER A 193 -8.24 17.39 9.26
CA SER A 193 -7.65 16.62 8.15
C SER A 193 -6.13 16.64 8.17
N TYR A 194 -5.52 17.76 8.58
CA TYR A 194 -4.07 17.83 8.75
C TYR A 194 -3.62 16.82 9.81
N GLU A 195 -4.19 16.87 11.02
CA GLU A 195 -3.79 15.98 12.10
C GLU A 195 -4.08 14.51 11.78
N PHE A 196 -5.26 14.22 11.23
CA PHE A 196 -5.67 12.85 10.87
C PHE A 196 -4.76 12.23 9.80
N TYR A 197 -4.58 12.88 8.65
CA TYR A 197 -3.80 12.28 7.58
C TYR A 197 -2.29 12.31 7.83
N SER A 198 -1.78 13.20 8.69
CA SER A 198 -0.34 13.25 9.00
C SER A 198 0.09 12.37 10.18
N LYS A 199 -0.82 11.98 11.07
CA LYS A 199 -0.46 11.23 12.30
C LYS A 199 -1.12 9.87 12.43
N THR A 200 -2.32 9.69 11.88
CA THR A 200 -3.04 8.43 12.08
C THR A 200 -2.31 7.28 11.40
N PRO A 201 -2.03 6.17 12.11
CA PRO A 201 -1.45 5.00 11.48
C PRO A 201 -2.47 4.37 10.53
N PHE A 202 -2.09 4.20 9.27
CA PHE A 202 -2.90 3.52 8.26
C PHE A 202 -2.19 2.24 7.82
N VAL A 203 -2.92 1.13 7.85
CA VAL A 203 -2.40 -0.19 7.49
C VAL A 203 -3.12 -0.73 6.27
N ALA A 204 -2.44 -1.37 5.34
CA ALA A 204 -3.09 -2.09 4.24
C ALA A 204 -2.48 -3.47 4.10
N ASP A 205 -3.32 -4.48 3.87
CA ASP A 205 -2.87 -5.80 3.49
C ASP A 205 -2.79 -5.86 1.96
N ILE A 206 -1.62 -6.28 1.45
CA ILE A 206 -1.34 -6.43 0.03
C ILE A 206 -1.28 -7.92 -0.29
N ASP A 207 -2.30 -8.38 -0.99
CA ASP A 207 -2.39 -9.73 -1.54
C ASP A 207 -1.92 -9.71 -2.99
N ASN A 208 -1.08 -10.67 -3.40
CA ASN A 208 -0.75 -10.89 -4.83
C ASN A 208 -0.22 -9.63 -5.57
N ASN A 209 0.55 -8.81 -4.84
CA ASN A 209 1.04 -7.50 -5.28
C ASN A 209 -0.07 -6.56 -5.82
N ASP A 210 -1.31 -6.70 -5.36
CA ASP A 210 -2.42 -5.85 -5.80
C ASP A 210 -2.55 -4.59 -4.93
N PHE A 211 -2.04 -3.48 -5.45
CA PHE A 211 -2.08 -2.17 -4.78
C PHE A 211 -3.29 -1.31 -5.16
N ARG A 212 -4.23 -1.82 -5.98
CA ARG A 212 -5.34 -1.01 -6.52
C ARG A 212 -6.19 -0.36 -5.42
N ALA A 213 -6.42 -1.06 -4.31
CA ALA A 213 -7.19 -0.54 -3.20
C ALA A 213 -6.51 0.67 -2.53
N VAL A 214 -5.19 0.58 -2.33
CA VAL A 214 -4.38 1.66 -1.75
C VAL A 214 -4.31 2.85 -2.70
N MET A 215 -3.99 2.61 -3.97
CA MET A 215 -3.96 3.65 -5.00
C MET A 215 -5.31 4.38 -5.10
N SER A 216 -6.41 3.63 -5.19
CA SER A 216 -7.77 4.19 -5.25
C SER A 216 -8.15 4.95 -3.97
N TRP A 217 -7.69 4.51 -2.80
CA TRP A 217 -7.90 5.26 -1.56
C TRP A 217 -7.20 6.63 -1.61
N VAL A 218 -5.92 6.67 -1.99
CA VAL A 218 -5.16 7.93 -2.11
C VAL A 218 -5.73 8.85 -3.19
N GLU A 219 -6.14 8.30 -4.33
CA GLU A 219 -6.73 9.07 -5.44
C GLU A 219 -8.07 9.71 -5.07
N ARG A 220 -8.85 9.09 -4.19
CA ARG A 220 -10.12 9.64 -3.69
C ARG A 220 -9.95 10.72 -2.63
N LEU A 221 -8.75 10.87 -2.05
CA LEU A 221 -8.50 11.95 -1.11
C LEU A 221 -8.49 13.31 -1.83
N PRO A 222 -9.04 14.37 -1.21
CA PRO A 222 -8.82 15.72 -1.66
C PRO A 222 -7.31 16.03 -1.78
N PRO A 223 -6.87 16.86 -2.76
CA PRO A 223 -5.46 17.21 -2.93
C PRO A 223 -4.74 17.66 -1.64
N THR A 224 -5.39 18.48 -0.83
CA THR A 224 -4.86 18.95 0.46
C THR A 224 -4.70 17.82 1.48
N SER A 225 -5.66 16.89 1.54
CA SER A 225 -5.54 15.72 2.41
C SER A 225 -4.45 14.76 1.94
N ARG A 226 -4.25 14.64 0.63
CA ARG A 226 -3.19 13.82 0.04
C ARG A 226 -1.81 14.36 0.38
N SER A 227 -1.59 15.68 0.29
CA SER A 227 -0.31 16.28 0.65
C SER A 227 0.04 16.09 2.13
N HIS A 228 -0.94 15.92 3.02
CA HIS A 228 -0.65 15.63 4.43
C HIS A 228 -0.06 14.23 4.65
N LEU A 229 -0.31 13.27 3.74
CA LEU A 229 0.22 11.90 3.86
C LEU A 229 1.75 11.85 3.79
N GLN A 230 2.40 12.82 3.15
CA GLN A 230 3.86 12.89 3.08
C GLN A 230 4.53 13.02 4.46
N TYR A 231 3.76 13.47 5.46
CA TYR A 231 4.24 13.63 6.84
C TYR A 231 3.90 12.43 7.72
N ASN A 232 3.21 11.43 7.18
CA ASN A 232 2.68 10.32 7.95
C ASN A 232 3.64 9.13 7.95
N ASN A 233 4.35 8.97 9.06
CA ASN A 233 5.27 7.85 9.28
C ASN A 233 4.56 6.54 9.67
N GLY A 234 3.24 6.54 9.77
CA GLY A 234 2.39 5.42 10.14
C GLY A 234 1.70 4.73 8.95
N LEU A 235 2.16 4.97 7.71
CA LEU A 235 1.66 4.32 6.51
C LEU A 235 2.36 2.97 6.29
N VAL A 236 1.67 1.87 6.58
CA VAL A 236 2.25 0.53 6.57
C VAL A 236 1.51 -0.36 5.57
N LEU A 237 2.25 -0.95 4.63
CA LEU A 237 1.75 -1.93 3.68
C LEU A 237 2.29 -3.31 4.04
N THR A 238 1.42 -4.25 4.37
CA THR A 238 1.78 -5.60 4.79
C THR A 238 1.57 -6.57 3.63
N PHE A 239 2.65 -7.12 3.07
CA PHE A 239 2.56 -8.22 2.11
C PHE A 239 2.04 -9.47 2.81
N GLN A 240 0.88 -9.95 2.39
CA GLN A 240 0.33 -11.21 2.85
C GLN A 240 0.81 -12.33 1.93
N ILE A 241 1.43 -13.34 2.52
CA ILE A 241 1.81 -14.55 1.81
C ILE A 241 1.00 -15.68 2.39
N ASN A 242 0.08 -16.18 1.58
CA ASN A 242 -0.67 -17.38 1.90
C ASN A 242 0.06 -18.56 1.28
N GLU A 243 0.39 -19.58 2.07
CA GLU A 243 1.09 -20.77 1.56
C GLU A 243 0.28 -21.53 0.50
N LYS A 244 -1.05 -21.37 0.53
CA LYS A 244 -1.97 -21.99 -0.43
C LYS A 244 -2.12 -21.16 -1.71
N ASP A 245 -1.68 -19.91 -1.73
CA ASP A 245 -1.87 -18.99 -2.87
C ASP A 245 -0.85 -19.19 -3.99
N HIS A 246 -0.04 -20.24 -3.94
CA HIS A 246 0.71 -20.73 -5.11
C HIS A 246 -0.18 -21.02 -6.33
N TYR A 247 -1.51 -21.03 -6.15
CA TYR A 247 -2.51 -21.26 -7.19
C TYR A 247 -3.51 -20.11 -7.38
N TRP A 248 -3.35 -18.96 -6.70
CA TRP A 248 -4.33 -17.87 -6.82
C TRP A 248 -4.11 -17.07 -8.10
N PHE A 249 -4.66 -17.59 -9.19
CA PHE A 249 -4.77 -16.86 -10.44
C PHE A 249 -5.97 -15.92 -10.36
N PRO A 250 -5.85 -14.64 -10.75
CA PRO A 250 -7.00 -13.77 -10.85
C PRO A 250 -8.03 -14.42 -11.79
N GLU A 251 -9.24 -14.61 -11.30
CA GLU A 251 -10.35 -15.20 -12.04
C GLU A 251 -10.66 -14.33 -13.28
N GLY A 252 -10.16 -14.76 -14.44
CA GLY A 252 -10.53 -14.23 -15.76
C GLY A 252 -9.44 -13.45 -16.52
N ASN A 253 -9.20 -13.88 -17.77
CA ASN A 253 -8.20 -13.30 -18.68
C ASN A 253 -8.40 -11.80 -19.00
N TYR A 254 -9.65 -11.29 -18.95
CA TYR A 254 -9.95 -9.93 -19.38
C TYR A 254 -9.40 -8.86 -18.43
N ALA A 255 -9.51 -9.07 -17.12
CA ALA A 255 -8.98 -8.15 -16.11
C ALA A 255 -7.45 -8.04 -16.22
N SER A 256 -6.78 -9.18 -16.40
CA SER A 256 -5.32 -9.25 -16.57
C SER A 256 -4.84 -8.48 -17.79
N TRP A 257 -5.52 -8.59 -18.94
CA TRP A 257 -5.12 -7.85 -20.14
C TRP A 257 -5.16 -6.33 -19.94
N SER A 258 -6.21 -5.82 -19.30
CA SER A 258 -6.34 -4.38 -19.04
C SER A 258 -5.23 -3.81 -18.15
N GLU A 259 -4.71 -4.63 -17.22
CA GLU A 259 -3.61 -4.29 -16.32
C GLU A 259 -2.26 -4.33 -17.05
N THR A 260 -2.06 -5.28 -17.97
CA THR A 260 -0.75 -5.54 -18.60
C THR A 260 -0.49 -4.79 -19.89
N ARG A 261 -1.53 -4.32 -20.60
CA ARG A 261 -1.39 -3.76 -21.96
C ARG A 261 -0.36 -2.63 -22.13
N TYR A 262 -0.06 -1.90 -21.05
CA TYR A 262 0.93 -0.80 -21.07
C TYR A 262 2.38 -1.26 -20.88
N PHE A 263 2.56 -2.51 -20.47
CA PHE A 263 3.86 -3.09 -20.14
C PHE A 263 4.21 -4.28 -21.03
N GLY A 264 3.26 -4.82 -21.81
CA GLY A 264 3.52 -5.95 -22.69
C GLY A 264 2.26 -6.70 -23.08
N ASN A 265 2.41 -7.63 -24.01
CA ASN A 265 1.31 -8.48 -24.46
C ASN A 265 1.29 -9.79 -23.66
N ILE A 266 0.28 -9.93 -22.79
CA ILE A 266 0.12 -11.12 -21.94
C ILE A 266 -0.05 -12.43 -22.73
N TYR A 267 -0.51 -12.35 -23.98
CA TYR A 267 -0.71 -13.51 -24.85
C TYR A 267 0.59 -14.02 -25.49
N GLU A 268 1.65 -13.20 -25.50
CA GLU A 268 3.01 -13.63 -25.92
C GLU A 268 3.76 -14.35 -24.80
N VAL A 269 3.25 -14.25 -23.57
CA VAL A 269 3.84 -14.88 -22.40
C VAL A 269 3.34 -16.33 -22.30
N PRO A 270 4.25 -17.34 -22.24
CA PRO A 270 3.88 -18.73 -22.04
C PRO A 270 3.02 -18.91 -20.79
N ASP A 271 2.00 -19.75 -20.88
CA ASP A 271 1.01 -19.97 -19.80
C ASP A 271 1.67 -20.25 -18.45
N ALA A 272 2.73 -21.07 -18.43
CA ALA A 272 3.46 -21.47 -17.23
C ALA A 272 4.10 -20.30 -16.45
N ILE A 273 4.39 -19.18 -17.13
CA ILE A 273 5.05 -18.01 -16.52
C ILE A 273 4.22 -16.73 -16.55
N ARG A 274 3.04 -16.76 -17.16
CA ARG A 274 2.06 -15.65 -17.17
C ARG A 274 1.71 -15.09 -15.77
N PRO A 275 1.59 -15.90 -14.70
CA PRO A 275 1.30 -15.38 -13.36
C PRO A 275 2.40 -14.46 -12.84
N TYR A 276 3.66 -14.85 -13.01
CA TYR A 276 4.81 -14.03 -12.63
C TYR A 276 4.87 -12.73 -13.44
N PHE A 277 4.51 -12.77 -14.72
CA PHE A 277 4.38 -11.56 -15.54
C PHE A 277 3.35 -10.59 -14.95
N ILE A 278 2.15 -11.06 -14.57
CA ILE A 278 1.14 -10.22 -13.91
C ILE A 278 1.68 -9.62 -12.60
N PHE A 279 2.34 -10.42 -11.76
CA PHE A 279 2.93 -9.93 -10.51
C PHE A 279 3.98 -8.84 -10.73
N ILE A 280 4.84 -9.01 -11.74
CA ILE A 280 5.83 -7.99 -12.12
C ILE A 280 5.13 -6.72 -12.55
N ILE A 281 4.11 -6.81 -13.40
CA ILE A 281 3.38 -5.65 -13.89
C ILE A 281 2.73 -4.88 -12.75
N ARG A 282 2.06 -5.56 -11.81
CA ARG A 282 1.40 -4.89 -10.69
C ARG A 282 2.39 -4.18 -9.79
N LEU A 283 3.51 -4.84 -9.48
CA LEU A 283 4.56 -4.23 -8.67
C LEU A 283 5.26 -3.08 -9.40
N SER A 284 5.53 -3.23 -10.70
CA SER A 284 6.07 -2.16 -11.54
C SER A 284 5.13 -0.96 -11.58
N LYS A 285 3.82 -1.20 -11.74
CA LYS A 285 2.79 -0.15 -11.71
C LYS A 285 2.77 0.57 -10.37
N TRP A 286 2.87 -0.16 -9.26
CA TRP A 286 2.97 0.43 -7.92
C TRP A 286 4.20 1.32 -7.79
N PHE A 287 5.38 0.84 -8.16
CA PHE A 287 6.60 1.64 -8.09
C PHE A 287 6.58 2.86 -9.01
N LEU A 288 6.05 2.72 -10.23
CA LEU A 288 5.87 3.88 -11.11
C LEU A 288 4.87 4.89 -10.55
N TRP A 289 3.89 4.43 -9.79
CA TRP A 289 2.94 5.32 -9.12
C TRP A 289 3.58 6.03 -7.92
N CYS A 290 4.36 5.33 -7.09
CA CYS A 290 5.12 5.95 -5.99
C CYS A 290 6.17 6.96 -6.49
N GLY A 291 6.91 6.58 -7.53
CA GLY A 291 7.95 7.41 -8.14
C GLY A 291 7.42 8.44 -9.14
N ALA A 292 6.10 8.49 -9.38
CA ALA A 292 5.51 9.47 -10.28
C ALA A 292 5.78 10.88 -9.73
N ARG A 293 6.36 11.74 -10.58
CA ARG A 293 6.68 13.14 -10.22
C ARG A 293 5.45 14.04 -10.17
N ASP A 294 4.24 13.49 -10.12
CA ASP A 294 3.06 14.31 -9.91
C ASP A 294 3.18 14.96 -8.52
N GLU A 295 3.20 16.30 -8.48
CA GLU A 295 3.49 17.10 -7.27
C GLU A 295 2.65 16.68 -6.06
N MET A 296 1.48 16.07 -6.31
CA MET A 296 0.54 15.64 -5.27
C MET A 296 0.83 14.26 -4.66
N GLN A 297 1.69 13.44 -5.26
CA GLN A 297 1.99 12.07 -4.81
C GLN A 297 3.44 11.90 -4.31
N GLN A 298 4.27 12.92 -4.49
CA GLN A 298 5.68 12.86 -4.11
C GLN A 298 5.85 12.63 -2.61
N HIS A 299 6.79 11.74 -2.28
CA HIS A 299 7.33 11.54 -0.94
C HIS A 299 6.36 11.01 0.12
N ILE A 300 5.34 10.24 -0.26
CA ILE A 300 4.57 9.47 0.73
C ILE A 300 5.49 8.36 1.30
N PRO A 301 5.82 8.37 2.61
CA PRO A 301 6.83 7.48 3.18
C PRO A 301 6.21 6.11 3.52
N TRP A 302 5.95 5.31 2.48
CA TRP A 302 5.44 3.96 2.63
C TRP A 302 6.43 3.07 3.37
N LYS A 303 6.00 2.48 4.48
CA LYS A 303 6.71 1.41 5.16
C LYS A 303 6.15 0.08 4.69
N TYR A 304 7.04 -0.86 4.41
CA TYR A 304 6.66 -2.19 3.98
C TYR A 304 6.89 -3.18 5.11
N GLN A 305 5.88 -3.98 5.36
CA GLN A 305 5.91 -5.10 6.26
C GLN A 305 5.53 -6.36 5.51
N ALA A 306 5.74 -7.49 6.16
CA ALA A 306 5.38 -8.75 5.59
C ALA A 306 4.81 -9.67 6.66
N ARG A 307 3.83 -10.48 6.27
CA ARG A 307 3.16 -11.45 7.13
C ARG A 307 2.95 -12.73 6.35
N VAL A 308 3.35 -13.84 6.92
CA VAL A 308 3.00 -15.15 6.40
C VAL A 308 1.80 -15.67 7.16
N GLN A 309 0.71 -15.94 6.44
CA GLN A 309 -0.42 -16.66 7.01
C GLN A 309 -0.21 -18.15 6.77
N HIS A 310 0.26 -18.83 7.82
CA HIS A 310 0.23 -20.28 7.88
C HIS A 310 -1.16 -20.72 8.35
N TRP A 311 -1.79 -21.64 7.63
CA TRP A 311 -3.12 -22.11 7.99
C TRP A 311 -3.15 -22.98 9.25
N TRP A 312 -1.99 -23.50 9.70
CA TRP A 312 -1.84 -24.30 10.91
C TRP A 312 -1.06 -23.59 12.03
N TYR A 313 -0.54 -22.38 11.81
CA TYR A 313 0.35 -21.72 12.78
C TYR A 313 -0.02 -20.24 12.95
N TRP A 314 -0.36 -19.87 14.18
CA TRP A 314 -0.70 -18.50 14.60
C TRP A 314 0.50 -17.76 15.23
N GLY A 315 1.72 -18.27 15.09
CA GLY A 315 2.87 -17.60 15.67
C GLY A 315 3.31 -16.41 14.81
N ASP A 316 3.49 -15.27 15.46
CA ASP A 316 3.79 -13.98 14.82
C ASP A 316 5.24 -13.84 14.32
N LYS A 317 6.11 -14.81 14.61
CA LYS A 317 7.53 -14.72 14.23
C LYS A 317 7.75 -15.29 12.82
N LEU A 318 8.08 -14.40 11.90
CA LEU A 318 8.61 -14.76 10.59
C LEU A 318 9.91 -15.54 10.76
N ARG A 319 10.00 -16.71 10.12
CA ARG A 319 11.25 -17.46 10.00
C ARG A 319 12.11 -16.86 8.90
N HIS A 320 13.41 -17.14 8.91
CA HIS A 320 14.30 -16.73 7.82
C HIS A 320 13.81 -17.21 6.43
N ASP A 321 13.28 -18.44 6.35
CA ASP A 321 12.70 -19.00 5.13
C ASP A 321 11.46 -18.24 4.64
N ASP A 322 10.69 -17.65 5.56
CA ASP A 322 9.57 -16.81 5.21
C ASP A 322 10.06 -15.58 4.47
N PHE A 323 11.07 -14.87 5.00
CA PHE A 323 11.71 -13.75 4.31
C PHE A 323 12.22 -14.15 2.92
N ILE A 324 12.92 -15.29 2.77
CA ILE A 324 13.34 -15.80 1.44
C ILE A 324 12.15 -15.87 0.49
N ARG A 325 11.05 -16.46 0.97
CA ARG A 325 9.84 -16.65 0.19
C ARG A 325 9.24 -15.30 -0.20
N ILE A 326 9.14 -14.37 0.74
CA ILE A 326 8.63 -13.00 0.50
C ILE A 326 9.45 -12.35 -0.59
N PHE A 327 10.77 -12.31 -0.43
CA PHE A 327 11.66 -11.73 -1.41
C PHE A 327 11.53 -12.39 -2.77
N ARG A 328 11.47 -13.73 -2.82
CA ARG A 328 11.33 -14.46 -4.08
C ARG A 328 10.04 -14.10 -4.82
N TRP A 329 8.93 -13.89 -4.10
CA TRP A 329 7.61 -13.59 -4.68
C TRP A 329 7.35 -12.11 -4.93
N THR A 330 7.99 -11.20 -4.18
CA THR A 330 7.84 -9.76 -4.38
C THR A 330 8.90 -9.22 -5.35
N LEU A 331 10.18 -9.29 -5.01
CA LEU A 331 11.26 -8.69 -5.82
C LEU A 331 12.00 -9.69 -6.71
N GLY A 332 12.06 -10.96 -6.31
CA GLY A 332 12.74 -12.03 -7.04
C GLY A 332 12.09 -12.35 -8.38
N ILE A 333 10.85 -11.88 -8.60
CA ILE A 333 10.16 -11.95 -9.89
C ILE A 333 10.88 -11.13 -10.97
N TYR A 334 11.61 -10.07 -10.62
CA TYR A 334 12.44 -9.31 -11.57
C TYR A 334 13.67 -10.10 -12.06
N LEU A 335 14.06 -11.17 -11.36
CA LEU A 335 15.15 -12.05 -11.78
C LEU A 335 14.66 -13.19 -12.68
N GLN A 336 13.35 -13.28 -12.94
CA GLN A 336 12.77 -14.37 -13.74
C GLN A 336 12.86 -14.08 -15.24
N PRO A 337 12.87 -15.12 -16.10
CA PRO A 337 12.85 -14.98 -17.55
C PRO A 337 11.66 -14.17 -18.10
N THR A 338 10.61 -13.99 -17.30
CA THR A 338 9.43 -13.18 -17.65
C THR A 338 9.74 -11.72 -17.94
N MET A 339 10.83 -11.17 -17.40
CA MET A 339 11.23 -9.79 -17.66
C MET A 339 11.47 -9.49 -19.13
N LYS A 340 11.79 -10.49 -19.96
CA LYS A 340 11.99 -10.29 -21.41
C LYS A 340 10.71 -9.86 -22.15
N TYR A 341 9.54 -10.11 -21.57
CA TYR A 341 8.24 -9.72 -22.12
C TYR A 341 7.75 -8.37 -21.59
N VAL A 342 8.50 -7.74 -20.67
CA VAL A 342 8.13 -6.48 -20.04
C VAL A 342 8.80 -5.32 -20.77
N HIS A 343 7.99 -4.47 -21.39
CA HIS A 343 8.38 -3.24 -22.07
C HIS A 343 8.33 -2.07 -21.08
N LEU A 344 9.51 -1.64 -20.63
CA LEU A 344 9.69 -0.48 -19.77
C LEU A 344 10.67 0.50 -20.43
N ARG A 345 10.33 1.80 -20.39
CA ARG A 345 11.23 2.87 -20.81
C ARG A 345 12.38 3.03 -19.79
N LYS A 346 13.49 3.66 -20.21
CA LYS A 346 14.68 3.83 -19.37
C LYS A 346 14.41 4.65 -18.10
N ASP A 347 13.60 5.70 -18.21
CA ASP A 347 13.14 6.52 -17.08
C ASP A 347 12.27 5.71 -16.10
N GLN A 348 11.36 4.89 -16.63
CA GLN A 348 10.50 4.01 -15.83
C GLN A 348 11.30 2.97 -15.06
N LYS A 349 12.30 2.35 -15.70
CA LYS A 349 13.21 1.40 -15.07
C LYS A 349 13.91 2.01 -13.86
N ARG A 350 14.46 3.22 -14.01
CA ARG A 350 15.10 3.95 -12.91
C ARG A 350 14.16 4.19 -11.73
N LEU A 351 12.94 4.67 -11.99
CA LEU A 351 11.93 4.88 -10.94
C LEU A 351 11.56 3.57 -10.23
N ILE A 352 11.39 2.48 -10.99
CA ILE A 352 11.15 1.14 -10.45
C ILE A 352 12.29 0.70 -9.54
N VAL A 353 13.53 0.93 -9.96
CA VAL A 353 14.73 0.60 -9.19
C VAL A 353 14.77 1.38 -7.88
N ASP A 354 14.60 2.70 -7.93
CA ASP A 354 14.66 3.58 -6.76
C ASP A 354 13.60 3.18 -5.71
N GLU A 355 12.37 2.92 -6.14
CA GLU A 355 11.27 2.50 -5.25
C GLU A 355 11.43 1.05 -4.76
N ALA A 356 11.96 0.15 -5.60
CA ALA A 356 12.29 -1.21 -5.17
C ALA A 356 13.34 -1.20 -4.05
N PHE A 357 14.34 -0.31 -4.11
CA PHE A 357 15.32 -0.11 -3.04
C PHE A 357 14.68 0.44 -1.77
N SER A 358 13.70 1.34 -1.87
CA SER A 358 12.95 1.87 -0.71
C SER A 358 12.15 0.78 -0.01
N LEU A 359 11.46 -0.07 -0.78
CA LEU A 359 10.79 -1.27 -0.27
C LEU A 359 11.77 -2.22 0.40
N LEU A 360 12.92 -2.44 -0.24
CA LEU A 360 13.95 -3.34 0.23
C LEU A 360 14.50 -2.91 1.60
N ARG A 361 14.85 -1.63 1.74
CA ARG A 361 15.30 -1.05 3.03
C ARG A 361 14.25 -1.19 4.11
N SER A 362 12.98 -0.94 3.80
CA SER A 362 11.89 -1.10 4.79
C SER A 362 11.78 -2.54 5.29
N LEU A 363 11.99 -3.53 4.42
CA LEU A 363 11.97 -4.94 4.81
C LEU A 363 13.25 -5.35 5.56
N GLU A 364 14.42 -4.78 5.22
CA GLU A 364 15.67 -4.93 5.98
C GLU A 364 15.49 -4.39 7.42
N ASP A 365 14.97 -3.17 7.58
CA ASP A 365 14.70 -2.56 8.89
C ASP A 365 13.76 -3.42 9.76
N LEU A 366 12.73 -4.01 9.13
CA LEU A 366 11.81 -4.93 9.82
C LEU A 366 12.54 -6.21 10.25
N HIS A 367 13.38 -6.75 9.38
CA HIS A 367 14.13 -7.96 9.65
C HIS A 367 15.11 -7.76 10.82
N ASP A 368 15.80 -6.62 10.86
CA ASP A 368 16.72 -6.25 11.94
C ASP A 368 15.99 -6.06 13.27
N GLN A 369 14.81 -5.44 13.27
CA GLN A 369 13.94 -5.33 14.45
C GLN A 369 13.51 -6.69 15.02
N ASN A 370 13.49 -7.75 14.20
CA ASN A 370 13.14 -9.10 14.62
C ASN A 370 14.35 -9.93 15.08
N GLY A 371 15.57 -9.38 15.05
CA GLY A 371 16.78 -10.06 15.52
C GLY A 371 17.20 -11.26 14.66
N VAL A 372 16.88 -11.24 13.36
CA VAL A 372 17.25 -12.30 12.41
C VAL A 372 18.59 -11.95 11.76
N GLU A 373 19.45 -12.94 11.46
CA GLU A 373 20.78 -12.70 10.88
C GLU A 373 20.75 -12.05 9.48
N PRO A 374 21.63 -11.06 9.21
CA PRO A 374 21.55 -10.18 8.05
C PRO A 374 21.62 -10.89 6.68
N PHE A 375 20.75 -10.46 5.76
CA PHE A 375 20.41 -11.15 4.51
C PHE A 375 21.38 -10.96 3.32
N GLN A 376 22.66 -10.66 3.57
CA GLN A 376 23.52 -9.94 2.61
C GLN A 376 23.78 -10.64 1.26
N ILE A 377 23.82 -11.97 1.18
CA ILE A 377 24.37 -12.68 0.00
C ILE A 377 23.43 -12.67 -1.23
N LYS A 378 22.11 -12.87 -1.04
CA LYS A 378 21.16 -12.92 -2.18
C LYS A 378 20.81 -11.53 -2.71
N TYR A 379 20.99 -10.51 -1.87
CA TYR A 379 20.76 -9.12 -2.21
C TYR A 379 21.77 -8.60 -3.21
N ALA A 380 23.02 -9.03 -3.15
CA ALA A 380 24.05 -8.58 -4.08
C ALA A 380 23.63 -8.80 -5.55
N ARG A 381 22.95 -9.91 -5.86
CA ARG A 381 22.48 -10.20 -7.23
C ARG A 381 21.29 -9.32 -7.64
N LEU A 382 20.33 -9.10 -6.74
CA LEU A 382 19.21 -8.20 -7.01
C LEU A 382 19.70 -6.75 -7.10
N ARG A 383 20.57 -6.30 -6.20
CA ARG A 383 21.21 -4.97 -6.24
C ARG A 383 22.03 -4.79 -7.50
N ARG A 384 22.77 -5.81 -7.94
CA ARG A 384 23.53 -5.78 -9.21
C ARG A 384 22.58 -5.71 -10.40
N TRP A 385 21.54 -6.54 -10.43
CA TRP A 385 20.51 -6.45 -11.47
C TRP A 385 19.84 -5.07 -11.51
N LEU A 386 19.46 -4.54 -10.34
CA LEU A 386 18.89 -3.20 -10.20
C LEU A 386 19.87 -2.10 -10.64
N ALA A 387 21.18 -2.33 -10.51
CA ALA A 387 22.22 -1.40 -10.96
C ALA A 387 22.53 -1.52 -12.46
N ASP A 388 22.34 -2.70 -13.05
CA ASP A 388 22.58 -2.98 -14.47
C ASP A 388 21.39 -2.56 -15.37
N VAL A 389 20.20 -2.39 -14.78
CA VAL A 389 18.93 -2.00 -15.44
C VAL A 389 18.80 -0.47 -15.54
#